data_AF-A0AA97DH70-F1
#
_entry.id   AF-A0AA97DH70-F1
#
_cell.length_a   1.000
_cell.length_b   1.000
_cell.length_c   1.000
_cell.angle_alpha   90.00
_cell.angle_beta   90.00
_cell.angle_gamma   90.00
#
_symmetry.space_group_name_H-M   'P 1'
#
loop_
_entity.id
_entity.type
_entity.pdbx_description
1 polymer ?
#
loop_
_entity_poly.entity_id
_entity_poly.type
_entity_poly.pdbx_seq_one_letter_code
_entity_poly.pdbx_strand_id
1 'polypeptide(L)'
;MHDRQAFREAREDGESIRSISRGHGASRNAVRRALRPGARYNYYRPSASEDAEPAVRDVLADYPQMSVADIALLIDWRKSRRQLSDLVARLRPQAASEWPSIQARPLHSITIGHLSTKPLDIGKMEIGELNL
;
A
#
# COMPACT_ATOMS: atom_id res chain seq x y z
N MET A 1 14.00 8.47 -26.00
CA MET A 1 14.64 7.76 -24.87
C MET A 1 15.16 6.45 -25.44
N HIS A 2 16.46 6.18 -25.40
CA HIS A 2 16.97 4.92 -25.96
C HIS A 2 16.56 3.73 -25.08
N ASP A 3 16.31 2.59 -25.73
CA ASP A 3 15.95 1.37 -25.05
C ASP A 3 17.14 0.84 -24.24
N ARG A 4 17.02 0.91 -22.91
CA ARG A 4 18.05 0.44 -21.98
C ARG A 4 18.07 -1.07 -21.84
N GLN A 5 16.95 -1.75 -22.15
CA GLN A 5 16.87 -3.20 -22.12
C GLN A 5 17.70 -3.78 -23.27
N ALA A 6 17.50 -3.26 -24.48
CA ALA A 6 18.29 -3.64 -25.65
C ALA A 6 19.81 -3.48 -25.43
N PHE A 7 20.24 -2.46 -24.67
CA PHE A 7 21.66 -2.30 -24.35
C PHE A 7 22.22 -3.41 -23.44
N ARG A 8 21.39 -3.97 -22.55
CA ARG A 8 21.80 -5.08 -21.68
C ARG A 8 21.82 -6.39 -22.42
N GLU A 9 20.80 -6.66 -23.21
CA GLU A 9 20.72 -7.85 -24.08
C GLU A 9 21.96 -7.90 -24.99
N ALA A 10 22.25 -6.82 -25.73
CA ALA A 10 23.46 -6.74 -26.54
C ALA A 10 24.75 -6.90 -25.73
N ARG A 11 24.77 -6.46 -24.47
CA ARG A 11 25.94 -6.62 -23.59
C ARG A 11 26.11 -8.06 -23.11
N GLU A 12 25.01 -8.77 -22.84
CA GLU A 12 24.98 -10.20 -22.50
C GLU A 12 25.42 -11.05 -23.70
N ASP A 13 25.06 -10.63 -24.92
CA ASP A 13 25.52 -11.20 -26.19
C ASP A 13 26.99 -10.91 -26.51
N GLY A 14 27.71 -10.22 -25.61
CA GLY A 14 29.15 -9.96 -25.72
C GLY A 14 29.52 -8.70 -26.49
N GLU A 15 28.56 -7.87 -26.91
CA GLU A 15 28.87 -6.65 -27.64
C GLU A 15 29.65 -5.63 -26.79
N SER A 16 30.55 -4.91 -27.47
CA SER A 16 31.27 -3.79 -26.87
C SER A 16 30.35 -2.57 -26.70
N ILE A 17 30.62 -1.74 -25.68
CA ILE A 17 29.93 -0.45 -25.47
C ILE A 17 29.96 0.42 -26.73
N ARG A 18 31.03 0.35 -27.52
CA ARG A 18 31.18 1.10 -28.77
C ARG A 18 30.26 0.56 -29.87
N SER A 19 30.09 -0.76 -29.96
CA SER A 19 29.16 -1.40 -30.91
C SER A 19 27.73 -0.97 -30.61
N ILE A 20 27.27 -1.20 -29.37
CA ILE A 20 25.93 -0.86 -28.87
C ILE A 20 25.64 0.64 -29.10
N SER A 21 26.59 1.51 -28.76
CA SER A 21 26.48 2.96 -28.98
C SER A 21 26.21 3.32 -30.43
N ARG A 22 26.87 2.65 -31.39
CA ARG A 22 26.69 2.90 -32.82
C ARG A 22 25.42 2.27 -33.37
N GLY A 23 25.13 1.03 -32.99
CA GLY A 23 23.95 0.29 -33.44
C GLY A 23 22.64 0.96 -33.02
N HIS A 24 22.59 1.52 -31.80
CA HIS A 24 21.38 2.13 -31.27
C HIS A 24 21.36 3.67 -31.30
N GLY A 25 22.35 4.30 -31.96
CA GLY A 25 22.44 5.77 -32.06
C GLY A 25 22.55 6.49 -30.70
N ALA A 26 23.13 5.84 -29.70
CA ALA A 26 23.20 6.34 -28.33
C ALA A 26 24.62 6.75 -27.95
N SER A 27 24.79 7.75 -27.08
CA SER A 27 26.12 8.08 -26.57
C SER A 27 26.70 6.93 -25.71
N ARG A 28 28.02 6.74 -25.75
CA ARG A 28 28.70 5.74 -24.89
C ARG A 28 28.42 5.94 -23.40
N ASN A 29 28.22 7.19 -22.97
CA ASN A 29 27.85 7.51 -21.59
C ASN A 29 26.41 7.09 -21.26
N ALA A 30 25.49 7.14 -22.22
CA ALA A 30 24.14 6.61 -22.06
C ALA A 30 24.16 5.08 -21.91
N VAL A 31 24.93 4.39 -22.76
CA VAL A 31 25.13 2.93 -22.66
C VAL A 31 25.74 2.59 -21.29
N ARG A 32 26.82 3.27 -20.88
CA ARG A 32 27.44 3.04 -19.56
C ARG A 32 26.46 3.27 -18.40
N ARG A 33 25.60 4.30 -18.48
CA ARG A 33 24.55 4.54 -17.46
C ARG A 33 23.49 3.45 -17.43
N ALA A 34 23.12 2.90 -18.57
CA ALA A 34 22.13 1.82 -18.66
C ALA A 34 22.68 0.49 -18.12
N LEU A 35 23.97 0.22 -18.33
CA LEU A 35 24.66 -0.99 -17.87
C LEU A 35 25.07 -0.95 -16.40
N ARG A 36 24.91 0.18 -15.70
CA ARG A 36 25.21 0.23 -14.26
C ARG A 36 24.33 -0.76 -13.49
N PRO A 37 24.89 -1.52 -12.53
CA PRO A 37 24.08 -2.34 -11.63
C PRO A 37 22.97 -1.51 -10.97
N GLY A 38 21.76 -2.04 -10.92
CA GLY A 38 20.60 -1.35 -10.34
C GLY A 38 20.05 -0.18 -11.16
N ALA A 39 20.58 0.12 -12.34
CA ALA A 39 19.97 1.13 -13.20
C ALA A 39 18.58 0.66 -13.65
N ARG A 40 17.60 1.57 -13.62
CA ARG A 40 16.24 1.26 -14.11
C ARG A 40 16.20 1.32 -15.64
N TYR A 41 15.39 0.46 -16.24
CA TYR A 41 15.14 0.45 -17.69
C TYR A 41 14.35 1.67 -18.13
N ASN A 42 13.30 1.96 -17.37
CA ASN A 42 12.37 3.04 -17.65
C ASN A 42 12.59 4.21 -16.69
N TYR A 43 12.09 5.39 -17.09
CA TYR A 43 12.03 6.54 -16.22
C TYR A 43 11.28 6.17 -14.94
N TYR A 44 11.84 6.58 -13.80
CA TYR A 44 11.23 6.40 -12.49
C TYR A 44 11.45 7.67 -11.69
N ARG A 45 10.37 8.11 -11.04
CA ARG A 45 10.40 9.20 -10.09
C ARG A 45 9.88 8.64 -8.77
N PRO A 46 10.66 8.69 -7.68
CA PRO A 46 10.16 8.27 -6.39
C PRO A 46 8.94 9.13 -6.02
N SER A 47 7.85 8.48 -5.64
CA SER A 47 6.65 9.15 -5.18
C SER A 47 6.69 9.27 -3.65
N ALA A 48 6.29 10.42 -3.11
CA ALA A 48 6.21 10.59 -1.66
C ALA A 48 5.24 9.59 -1.01
N SER A 49 4.28 9.08 -1.79
CA SER A 49 3.35 8.03 -1.38
C SER A 49 4.03 6.67 -1.18
N GLU A 50 5.08 6.34 -1.94
CA GLU A 50 5.85 5.10 -1.72
C GLU A 50 6.56 5.13 -0.36
N ASP A 51 7.15 6.26 0.00
CA ASP A 51 7.84 6.43 1.28
C ASP A 51 6.87 6.39 2.47
N ALA A 52 5.65 6.92 2.31
CA ALA A 52 4.62 6.94 3.36
C ALA A 52 3.76 5.67 3.44
N GLU A 53 3.84 4.77 2.46
CA GLU A 53 3.02 3.56 2.40
C GLU A 53 3.12 2.70 3.68
N PRO A 54 4.31 2.44 4.26
CA PRO A 54 4.42 1.66 5.50
C PRO A 54 3.66 2.30 6.66
N ALA A 55 3.87 3.60 6.89
CA ALA A 55 3.20 4.32 7.97
C ALA A 55 1.67 4.32 7.79
N VAL A 56 1.17 4.53 6.57
CA VAL A 56 -0.28 4.51 6.30
C VAL A 56 -0.86 3.10 6.52
N ARG A 57 -0.10 2.05 6.17
CA ARG A 57 -0.52 0.67 6.42
C ARG A 57 -0.68 0.39 7.92
N ASP A 58 0.28 0.81 8.73
CA ASP A 58 0.24 0.63 10.18
C ASP A 58 -1.01 1.31 10.78
N VAL A 59 -1.28 2.55 10.37
CA VAL A 59 -2.49 3.27 10.84
C VAL A 59 -3.78 2.60 10.41
N LEU A 60 -3.84 2.11 9.18
CA LEU A 60 -5.05 1.46 8.67
C LEU A 60 -5.26 0.06 9.27
N ALA A 61 -4.21 -0.64 9.69
CA ALA A 61 -4.32 -1.90 10.40
C ALA A 61 -5.03 -1.71 11.75
N ASP A 62 -4.65 -0.65 12.47
CA ASP A 62 -5.26 -0.30 13.76
C ASP A 62 -6.61 0.41 13.61
N TYR A 63 -6.79 1.19 12.54
CA TYR A 63 -7.98 2.03 12.35
C TYR A 63 -8.42 2.09 10.87
N PRO A 64 -9.03 1.03 10.30
CA PRO A 64 -9.36 0.96 8.87
C PRO A 64 -10.35 2.04 8.40
N GLN A 65 -11.17 2.57 9.32
CA GLN A 65 -12.18 3.58 9.01
C GLN A 65 -11.68 5.02 9.23
N MET A 66 -10.47 5.24 9.77
CA MET A 66 -9.93 6.56 10.09
C MET A 66 -9.95 7.49 8.87
N SER A 67 -10.24 8.78 9.06
CA SER A 67 -10.32 9.72 7.94
C SER A 67 -8.94 10.01 7.35
N VAL A 68 -8.89 10.39 6.06
CA VAL A 68 -7.61 10.78 5.41
C VAL A 68 -6.98 11.99 6.11
N ALA A 69 -7.80 12.88 6.68
CA ALA A 69 -7.29 14.06 7.39
C ALA A 69 -6.58 13.66 8.70
N ASP A 70 -7.14 12.72 9.45
CA ASP A 70 -6.54 12.26 10.70
C ASP A 70 -5.27 11.44 10.43
N ILE A 71 -5.29 10.59 9.40
CA ILE A 71 -4.10 9.86 8.93
C ILE A 71 -2.98 10.85 8.56
N ALA A 72 -3.32 11.94 7.86
CA ALA A 72 -2.34 12.96 7.50
C ALA A 72 -1.65 13.60 8.70
N LEU A 73 -2.41 13.85 9.78
CA LEU A 73 -1.86 14.38 11.03
C LEU A 73 -0.97 13.35 11.72
N LEU A 74 -1.41 12.10 11.80
CA LEU A 74 -0.70 11.05 12.51
C LEU A 74 0.68 10.75 11.91
N ILE A 75 0.79 10.81 10.58
CA ILE A 75 2.05 10.52 9.86
C ILE A 75 2.87 11.79 9.53
N ASP A 76 2.47 12.97 10.04
CA ASP A 76 3.05 14.28 9.68
C ASP A 76 3.17 14.48 8.16
N TRP A 77 2.07 14.26 7.43
CA TRP A 77 2.04 14.35 5.97
C TRP A 77 2.05 15.81 5.51
N ARG A 78 3.17 16.23 4.90
CA ARG A 78 3.37 17.61 4.40
C ARG A 78 3.28 17.77 2.89
N LYS A 79 2.80 16.75 2.18
CA LYS A 79 2.70 16.75 0.70
C LYS A 79 1.25 16.87 0.25
N SER A 80 0.98 16.56 -1.01
CA SER A 80 -0.36 16.70 -1.59
C SER A 80 -1.38 15.82 -0.88
N ARG A 81 -2.51 16.41 -0.44
CA ARG A 81 -3.64 15.66 0.12
C ARG A 81 -4.16 14.61 -0.86
N ARG A 82 -4.18 14.91 -2.16
CA ARG A 82 -4.66 13.97 -3.20
C ARG A 82 -3.80 12.70 -3.23
N GLN A 83 -2.47 12.83 -3.15
CA GLN A 83 -1.56 11.68 -3.14
C GLN A 83 -1.82 10.77 -1.94
N LEU A 84 -2.07 11.36 -0.76
CA LEU A 84 -2.43 10.58 0.42
C LEU A 84 -3.81 9.92 0.27
N SER A 85 -4.81 10.64 -0.24
CA SER A 85 -6.13 10.07 -0.51
C SER A 85 -6.06 8.87 -1.46
N ASP A 86 -5.31 8.98 -2.56
CA ASP A 86 -5.13 7.91 -3.54
C ASP A 86 -4.42 6.69 -2.90
N LEU A 87 -3.42 6.93 -2.06
CA LEU A 87 -2.71 5.90 -1.29
C LEU A 87 -3.66 5.18 -0.31
N VAL A 88 -4.42 5.93 0.50
CA VAL A 88 -5.38 5.38 1.47
C VAL A 88 -6.48 4.59 0.76
N ALA A 89 -7.00 5.09 -0.36
CA ALA A 89 -8.04 4.40 -1.13
C ALA A 89 -7.55 3.04 -1.66
N ARG A 90 -6.27 2.95 -2.05
CA ARG A 90 -5.64 1.69 -2.49
C ARG A 90 -5.45 0.70 -1.34
N LEU A 91 -5.08 1.16 -0.15
CA LEU A 91 -4.75 0.30 0.99
C LEU A 91 -5.97 -0.11 1.84
N ARG A 92 -7.00 0.75 1.94
CA ARG A 92 -8.16 0.54 2.81
C ARG A 92 -8.90 -0.79 2.58
N PRO A 93 -9.13 -1.27 1.34
CA PRO A 93 -9.80 -2.55 1.13
C PRO A 93 -9.07 -3.74 1.77
N GLN A 94 -7.72 -3.69 1.79
CA GLN A 94 -6.89 -4.74 2.38
C GLN A 94 -7.07 -4.74 3.91
N ALA A 95 -6.92 -3.57 4.53
CA ALA A 95 -7.09 -3.42 5.98
C ALA A 95 -8.53 -3.71 6.45
N ALA A 96 -9.54 -3.31 5.69
CA ALA A 96 -10.95 -3.57 6.02
C ALA A 96 -11.32 -5.06 5.93
N SER A 97 -10.64 -5.83 5.07
CA SER A 97 -10.84 -7.28 5.00
C SER A 97 -10.27 -8.01 6.21
N GLU A 98 -9.24 -7.46 6.85
CA GLU A 98 -8.59 -8.03 8.03
C GLU A 98 -9.36 -7.70 9.32
N TRP A 99 -10.09 -6.59 9.34
CA TRP A 99 -10.86 -6.19 10.50
C TRP A 99 -12.19 -6.97 10.63
N PRO A 100 -12.51 -7.49 11.83
CA PRO A 100 -13.78 -8.12 12.08
C PRO A 100 -14.89 -7.07 11.99
N SER A 101 -15.54 -6.98 10.83
CA SER A 101 -16.75 -6.19 10.70
C SER A 101 -17.84 -6.83 11.56
N ILE A 102 -18.08 -6.27 12.74
CA ILE A 102 -19.26 -6.62 13.53
C ILE A 102 -20.45 -6.13 12.70
N GLN A 103 -21.09 -7.04 11.97
CA GLN A 103 -22.40 -6.80 11.36
C GLN A 103 -23.45 -6.79 12.48
N ALA A 104 -23.40 -5.75 13.33
CA ALA A 104 -24.46 -5.51 14.29
C ALA A 104 -25.73 -5.20 13.48
N ARG A 105 -26.66 -6.16 13.44
CA ARG A 105 -28.01 -5.89 12.96
C ARG A 105 -28.58 -4.77 13.82
N PRO A 106 -29.16 -3.70 13.23
CA PRO A 106 -29.73 -2.62 14.01
C PRO A 106 -30.80 -3.22 14.94
N LEU A 107 -30.61 -3.05 16.25
CA LEU A 107 -31.60 -3.42 17.26
C LEU A 107 -32.84 -2.54 17.01
N HIS A 108 -33.86 -3.11 16.37
CA HIS A 108 -35.07 -2.38 15.99
C HIS A 108 -36.03 -2.13 17.16
N SER A 109 -35.77 -2.71 18.34
CA SER A 109 -36.48 -2.37 19.57
C SER A 109 -35.75 -2.90 20.80
N ILE A 110 -35.34 -2.02 21.72
CA ILE A 110 -35.04 -2.40 23.10
C ILE A 110 -36.36 -2.29 23.87
N THR A 111 -37.05 -3.41 24.03
CA THR A 111 -38.19 -3.50 24.94
C THR A 111 -37.68 -4.08 26.25
N ILE A 112 -37.74 -3.29 27.32
CA ILE A 112 -37.44 -3.75 28.68
C ILE A 112 -38.24 -5.03 28.95
N GLY A 113 -37.56 -6.14 29.19
CA GLY A 113 -38.16 -7.36 29.75
C GLY A 113 -38.02 -8.67 28.97
N HIS A 114 -37.54 -8.70 27.71
CA HIS A 114 -37.34 -9.98 27.02
C HIS A 114 -36.22 -9.94 25.98
N LEU A 115 -35.10 -10.62 26.24
CA LEU A 115 -34.03 -10.83 25.27
C LEU A 115 -34.29 -12.16 24.54
N SER A 116 -34.99 -12.11 23.41
CA SER A 116 -35.11 -13.28 22.53
C SER A 116 -34.03 -13.20 21.46
N THR A 117 -32.91 -13.87 21.69
CA THR A 117 -31.94 -14.16 20.63
C THR A 117 -31.96 -15.67 20.38
N LYS A 118 -32.08 -16.09 19.12
CA LYS A 118 -31.59 -17.42 18.70
C LYS A 118 -30.15 -17.59 19.22
N PRO A 119 -29.68 -18.82 19.54
CA PRO A 119 -28.37 -19.02 20.14
C PRO A 119 -27.31 -18.30 19.32
N LEU A 120 -26.67 -17.34 19.96
CA LEU A 120 -25.51 -16.65 19.44
C LEU A 120 -24.33 -17.54 19.87
N ASP A 121 -23.66 -18.19 18.93
CA ASP A 121 -22.37 -18.83 19.19
C ASP A 121 -21.34 -17.73 19.46
N ILE A 122 -21.34 -17.25 20.69
CA ILE A 122 -20.26 -16.46 21.24
C ILE A 122 -19.30 -17.50 21.83
N GLY A 123 -18.11 -17.61 21.25
CA GLY A 123 -17.05 -18.44 21.80
C GLY A 123 -16.92 -18.23 23.32
N LYS A 124 -16.69 -19.33 24.03
CA LYS A 124 -16.71 -19.47 25.49
C LYS A 124 -16.22 -18.20 26.21
N MET A 125 -17.15 -17.43 26.77
CA MET A 125 -16.85 -16.26 27.58
C MET A 125 -17.01 -16.64 29.05
N GLU A 126 -15.89 -16.77 29.78
CA GLU A 126 -15.92 -16.96 31.24
C GLU A 126 -16.14 -15.60 31.89
N ILE A 127 -17.40 -15.25 32.13
CA ILE A 127 -17.77 -14.06 32.88
C ILE A 127 -17.72 -14.43 34.36
N GLY A 128 -16.67 -13.98 35.06
CA GLY A 128 -16.54 -14.09 36.51
C GLY A 128 -17.62 -13.30 37.24
N GLU A 129 -18.05 -13.82 38.39
CA GLU A 129 -19.20 -13.37 39.17
C GLU A 129 -19.18 -11.86 39.47
N LEU A 130 -20.31 -11.21 39.15
CA LEU A 130 -20.62 -9.84 39.54
C LEU A 130 -21.47 -9.92 40.81
N ASN A 131 -20.84 -9.77 41.97
CA ASN A 131 -21.54 -9.68 43.25
C ASN A 131 -22.24 -8.32 43.34
N LEU A 132 -23.58 -8.36 43.46
CA LEU A 132 -24.45 -7.22 43.79
C LEU A 132 -24.51 -7.00 45.31
#